data_AF-A0A7C3SVV6-F1
#
_entry.id   AF-A0A7C3SVV6-F1
#
_cell.length_a   1.000
_cell.length_b   1.000
_cell.length_c   1.000
_cell.angle_alpha   90.00
_cell.angle_beta   90.00
_cell.angle_gamma   90.00
#
_symmetry.space_group_name_H-M   'P 1'
#
loop_
_entity.id
_entity.type
_entity.pdbx_description
1 polymer ?
#
loop_
_entity_poly.entity_id
_entity_poly.type
_entity_poly.pdbx_seq_one_letter_code
_entity_poly.pdbx_strand_id
1 'polypeptide(L)'
;MEKGYRESEQSWADLLRDIKKRGVEWIGLVVTDGNTAFQKALRMVYPSAFFQRCWAHKMRNVIDKEPRKAQAEVLEALREIYNAHTLPEAKRLKREFIQRY
;
A
#
# COMPACT_ATOMS: atom_id res chain seq x y z
N MET A 1 10.38 23.51 10.49
CA MET A 1 9.65 22.28 10.89
C MET A 1 9.74 21.30 9.72
N GLU A 2 10.17 20.08 9.98
CA GLU A 2 10.48 19.06 8.96
C GLU A 2 9.24 18.68 8.11
N LYS A 3 9.45 18.52 6.80
CA LYS A 3 8.43 18.08 5.84
C LYS A 3 8.05 16.63 6.17
N GLY A 4 6.91 16.43 6.83
CA GLY A 4 6.39 15.09 7.19
C GLY A 4 5.97 14.92 8.67
N TYR A 5 6.35 15.83 9.56
CA TYR A 5 6.05 15.70 11.00
C TYR A 5 4.55 15.68 11.32
N ARG A 6 3.74 16.36 10.51
CA ARG A 6 2.29 16.24 10.51
C ARG A 6 1.98 15.47 9.24
N GLU A 7 1.53 14.23 9.31
CA GLU A 7 1.09 13.43 8.15
C GLU A 7 -0.18 13.99 7.46
N SER A 8 -0.28 15.32 7.39
CA SER A 8 -1.29 16.09 6.71
C SER A 8 -1.07 16.08 5.20
N GLU A 9 -2.15 16.31 4.47
CA GLU A 9 -2.13 16.40 3.00
C GLU A 9 -1.14 17.46 2.52
N GLN A 10 -1.11 18.63 3.18
CA GLN A 10 -0.18 19.71 2.83
C GLN A 10 1.28 19.29 3.01
N SER A 11 1.63 18.65 4.13
CA SER A 11 3.00 18.21 4.38
C SER A 11 3.47 17.17 3.36
N TRP A 12 2.59 16.26 2.93
CA TRP A 12 2.88 15.31 1.86
C TRP A 12 3.02 15.99 0.50
N ALA A 13 2.17 16.96 0.19
CA ALA A 13 2.27 17.72 -1.06
C ALA A 13 3.60 18.49 -1.14
N ASP A 14 4.05 19.06 -0.03
CA ASP A 14 5.32 19.79 0.04
C ASP A 14 6.54 18.87 -0.13
N LEU A 15 6.46 17.63 0.37
CA LEU A 15 7.47 16.60 0.09
C LEU A 15 7.47 16.20 -1.39
N LEU A 16 6.30 15.93 -1.98
CA LEU A 16 6.18 15.51 -3.39
C LEU A 16 6.63 16.61 -4.36
N ARG A 17 6.31 17.87 -4.08
CA ARG A 17 6.79 19.04 -4.85
C ARG A 17 8.29 19.19 -4.75
N ASP A 18 8.86 18.89 -3.58
CA ASP A 18 10.31 18.91 -3.38
C ASP A 18 10.99 17.83 -4.23
N ILE A 19 10.43 16.61 -4.28
CA ILE A 19 10.88 15.55 -5.18
C ILE A 19 10.80 16.00 -6.64
N LYS A 20 9.72 16.69 -7.04
CA LYS A 20 9.57 17.23 -8.41
C LYS A 20 10.64 18.27 -8.72
N LYS A 21 10.88 19.19 -7.78
CA LYS A 21 11.93 20.23 -7.89
C LYS A 21 13.33 19.63 -8.05
N ARG A 22 13.57 18.43 -7.51
CA ARG A 22 14.82 17.69 -7.66
C ARG A 22 14.94 16.93 -9.01
N GLY A 23 13.94 17.04 -9.89
CA GLY A 23 14.00 16.55 -11.27
C GLY A 23 13.19 15.28 -11.56
N VAL A 24 12.40 14.77 -10.60
CA VAL A 24 11.50 13.64 -10.88
C VAL A 24 10.23 14.18 -11.55
N GLU A 25 10.19 14.13 -12.88
CA GLU A 25 9.07 14.66 -13.65
C GLU A 25 7.89 13.70 -13.76
N TRP A 26 8.15 12.39 -13.70
CA TRP A 26 7.14 11.35 -13.84
C TRP A 26 7.36 10.19 -12.87
N ILE A 27 6.25 9.65 -12.37
CA ILE A 27 6.24 8.47 -11.51
C ILE A 27 5.19 7.50 -12.06
N GLY A 28 5.59 6.28 -12.36
CA GLY A 28 4.66 5.24 -12.81
C GLY A 28 3.82 4.67 -11.69
N LEU A 29 4.44 4.34 -10.55
CA LEU A 29 3.78 3.71 -9.41
C LEU A 29 4.34 4.25 -8.10
N VAL A 30 3.45 4.60 -7.18
CA VAL A 30 3.80 4.90 -5.79
C VAL A 30 3.19 3.84 -4.88
N VAL A 31 4.02 3.26 -4.02
CA VAL A 31 3.64 2.22 -3.06
C VAL A 31 3.76 2.76 -1.64
N THR A 32 2.66 2.87 -0.90
CA THR A 32 2.66 3.32 0.50
C THR A 32 1.85 2.41 1.42
N ASP A 33 1.90 2.65 2.72
CA ASP A 33 1.12 1.92 3.74
C ASP A 33 -0.41 2.04 3.59
N GLY A 34 -0.88 3.04 2.85
CA GLY A 34 -2.30 3.34 2.64
C GLY A 34 -2.76 4.70 3.18
N ASN A 35 -1.86 5.56 3.68
CA ASN A 35 -2.23 6.88 4.20
C ASN A 35 -3.06 7.70 3.18
N THR A 36 -4.27 8.11 3.58
CA THR A 36 -5.23 8.78 2.69
C THR A 36 -4.85 10.24 2.41
N ALA A 37 -4.18 10.92 3.35
CA ALA A 37 -3.68 12.27 3.14
C ALA A 37 -2.53 12.28 2.11
N PHE A 38 -1.66 11.25 2.15
CA PHE A 38 -0.66 11.04 1.10
C PHE A 38 -1.31 10.81 -0.26
N GLN A 39 -2.33 9.96 -0.35
CA GLN A 39 -3.02 9.67 -1.61
C GLN A 39 -3.61 10.93 -2.25
N LYS A 40 -4.21 11.82 -1.44
CA LYS A 40 -4.74 13.10 -1.93
C LYS A 40 -3.63 13.99 -2.46
N ALA A 41 -2.55 14.15 -1.69
CA ALA A 41 -1.38 14.92 -2.11
C ALA A 41 -0.73 14.37 -3.40
N LEU A 42 -0.65 13.04 -3.54
CA LEU A 42 -0.12 12.40 -4.74
C LEU A 42 -0.94 12.77 -5.99
N ARG A 43 -2.27 12.70 -5.90
CA ARG A 43 -3.16 13.07 -7.02
C ARG A 43 -3.01 14.55 -7.42
N MET A 44 -2.64 15.42 -6.48
CA MET A 44 -2.40 16.83 -6.76
C MET A 44 -1.06 17.08 -7.48
N VAL A 45 0.02 16.39 -7.07
CA VAL A 45 1.38 16.70 -7.56
C VAL A 45 1.79 15.81 -8.75
N TYR A 46 1.38 14.54 -8.73
CA TYR A 46 1.63 13.54 -9.78
C TYR A 46 0.33 12.83 -10.17
N PRO A 47 -0.60 13.51 -10.88
CA PRO A 47 -1.93 12.97 -11.19
C PRO A 47 -1.89 11.70 -12.04
N SER A 48 -0.83 11.49 -12.82
CA SER A 48 -0.65 10.30 -13.67
C SER A 48 -0.05 9.10 -12.94
N ALA A 49 0.40 9.25 -11.69
CA ALA A 49 1.01 8.16 -10.95
C ALA A 49 -0.03 7.15 -10.47
N PHE A 50 0.20 5.86 -10.73
CA PHE A 50 -0.60 4.82 -10.09
C PHE A 50 -0.31 4.77 -8.60
N PHE A 51 -1.33 4.48 -7.81
CA PHE A 51 -1.21 4.29 -6.37
C PHE A 51 -1.49 2.84 -6.01
N GLN A 52 -0.60 2.24 -5.21
CA GLN A 52 -0.78 0.91 -4.66
C GLN A 52 -0.48 0.89 -3.16
N ARG A 53 -1.30 0.14 -2.42
CA ARG A 53 -0.98 -0.18 -1.03
C ARG A 53 0.10 -1.25 -0.96
N CYS A 54 1.08 -1.06 -0.09
CA CYS A 54 2.17 -1.98 0.15
C CYS A 54 1.67 -3.30 0.73
N TRP A 55 2.01 -4.40 0.06
CA TRP A 55 1.66 -5.75 0.50
C TRP A 55 2.29 -6.12 1.84
N ALA A 56 3.53 -5.69 2.11
CA ALA A 56 4.18 -5.95 3.40
C ALA A 56 3.38 -5.36 4.57
N HIS A 57 2.96 -4.09 4.45
CA HIS A 57 2.10 -3.45 5.44
C HIS A 57 0.71 -4.13 5.50
N LYS A 58 0.12 -4.47 4.36
CA LYS A 58 -1.19 -5.14 4.35
C LYS A 58 -1.14 -6.50 5.05
N MET A 59 -0.13 -7.32 4.79
CA MET A 59 0.04 -8.63 5.43
C MET A 59 0.28 -8.49 6.93
N ARG A 60 1.18 -7.59 7.34
CA ARG A 60 1.41 -7.32 8.78
C ARG A 60 0.13 -6.92 9.50
N ASN A 61 -0.65 -6.01 8.91
CA ASN A 61 -1.93 -5.59 9.50
C ASN A 61 -2.94 -6.74 9.67
N VAL A 62 -2.90 -7.78 8.83
CA VAL A 62 -3.76 -8.96 8.98
C VAL A 62 -3.18 -9.88 10.05
N ILE A 63 -1.90 -10.23 9.97
CA ILE A 63 -1.21 -11.15 10.90
C ILE A 63 -1.26 -10.65 12.34
N ASP A 64 -1.17 -9.34 12.56
CA ASP A 64 -1.27 -8.72 13.89
C ASP A 64 -2.63 -8.93 14.56
N LYS A 65 -3.66 -9.37 13.81
CA LYS A 65 -4.99 -9.70 14.33
C LYS A 65 -5.20 -11.20 14.56
N GLU A 66 -4.25 -12.03 14.15
CA GLU A 66 -4.36 -13.47 14.23
C GLU A 66 -3.73 -14.05 15.51
N PRO A 67 -4.30 -15.14 16.07
CA PRO A 67 -3.66 -15.90 17.13
C PRO A 67 -2.28 -16.39 16.68
N ARG A 68 -1.27 -16.32 17.57
CA ARG A 68 0.11 -16.74 17.26
C ARG A 68 0.21 -18.12 16.60
N LYS A 69 -0.64 -19.07 17.02
CA LYS A 69 -0.70 -20.43 16.45
C LYS A 69 -1.13 -20.49 14.98
N ALA A 70 -1.89 -19.50 14.50
CA ALA A 70 -2.43 -19.43 13.15
C ALA A 70 -1.59 -18.51 12.23
N GLN A 71 -0.72 -17.66 12.78
CA GLN A 71 0.00 -16.63 12.01
C GLN A 71 0.83 -17.19 10.84
N ALA A 72 1.49 -18.34 11.03
CA ALA A 72 2.28 -18.97 9.96
C ALA A 72 1.38 -19.42 8.79
N GLU A 73 0.28 -20.09 9.10
CA GLU A 73 -0.71 -20.56 8.12
C GLU A 73 -1.36 -19.39 7.36
N VAL A 74 -1.79 -18.36 8.10
CA VAL A 74 -2.42 -17.16 7.51
C VAL A 74 -1.44 -16.39 6.62
N LEU A 75 -0.17 -16.29 7.02
CA LEU A 75 0.85 -15.62 6.22
C LEU A 75 1.08 -16.35 4.88
N GLU A 76 1.16 -17.67 4.87
CA GLU A 76 1.28 -18.44 3.61
C GLU A 76 0.05 -18.25 2.73
N ALA A 77 -1.16 -18.33 3.29
CA ALA A 77 -2.38 -18.12 2.51
C ALA A 77 -2.47 -16.69 1.92
N LEU A 78 -1.99 -15.66 2.64
CA LEU A 78 -1.88 -14.30 2.11
C LEU A 78 -0.84 -14.22 0.97
N ARG A 79 0.27 -14.98 1.06
CA ARG A 79 1.31 -15.02 0.04
C ARG A 79 0.81 -15.63 -1.26
N GLU A 80 0.00 -16.67 -1.18
CA GLU A 80 -0.62 -17.29 -2.36
C GLU A 80 -1.49 -16.28 -3.13
N ILE A 81 -2.22 -15.39 -2.44
CA ILE A 81 -3.07 -14.39 -3.09
C ILE A 81 -2.26 -13.43 -3.97
N TYR A 82 -1.16 -12.86 -3.46
CA TYR A 82 -0.41 -11.85 -4.21
C TYR A 82 0.59 -12.48 -5.21
N ASN A 83 1.00 -13.74 -5.00
CA ASN A 83 1.84 -14.49 -5.95
C ASN A 83 1.04 -15.21 -7.05
N ALA A 84 -0.29 -15.20 -6.98
CA ALA A 84 -1.14 -15.80 -8.01
C ALA A 84 -0.79 -15.29 -9.41
N HIS A 85 -0.74 -16.20 -10.38
CA HIS A 85 -0.29 -15.89 -11.74
C HIS A 85 -1.31 -15.06 -12.52
N THR A 86 -2.58 -15.07 -12.09
CA THR A 86 -3.65 -14.36 -12.78
C THR A 86 -4.57 -13.63 -11.80
N LEU A 87 -5.19 -12.53 -12.27
CA LEU A 87 -6.17 -11.79 -11.47
C LEU A 87 -7.41 -12.64 -11.08
N PRO A 88 -7.98 -13.50 -11.95
CA PRO A 88 -9.06 -14.40 -11.55
C PRO A 88 -8.65 -15.36 -10.42
N GLU A 89 -7.44 -15.91 -10.47
CA GLU A 89 -6.89 -16.77 -9.43
C GLU A 89 -6.70 -16.02 -8.12
N ALA A 90 -6.04 -14.84 -8.15
CA ALA A 90 -5.87 -13.99 -6.98
C ALA A 90 -7.22 -13.65 -6.32
N LYS A 91 -8.25 -13.36 -7.13
CA LYS A 91 -9.61 -13.09 -6.65
C LYS A 91 -10.27 -14.32 -6.05
N ARG A 92 -10.02 -15.53 -6.59
CA ARG A 92 -10.50 -16.80 -6.03
C ARG A 92 -9.86 -17.08 -4.67
N LEU A 93 -8.53 -17.06 -4.59
CA LEU A 93 -7.77 -17.27 -3.35
C LEU A 93 -8.17 -16.24 -2.28
N LYS A 94 -8.37 -14.97 -2.66
CA LYS A 94 -8.89 -13.95 -1.74
C LYS A 94 -10.26 -14.30 -1.17
N ARG A 95 -11.18 -14.84 -1.98
CA ARG A 95 -12.52 -15.23 -1.49
C ARG A 95 -12.43 -16.40 -0.53
N GLU A 96 -11.60 -17.40 -0.85
CA GLU A 96 -11.34 -18.56 0.01
C GLU A 96 -10.72 -18.13 1.34
N PHE A 97 -9.75 -17.22 1.30
CA PHE A 97 -9.12 -16.63 2.48
C PHE A 97 -10.16 -15.99 3.42
N ILE A 98 -11.05 -15.14 2.90
CA ILE A 98 -12.09 -14.45 3.68
C ILE A 98 -13.13 -15.42 4.26
N GLN A 99 -13.34 -16.59 3.65
CA GLN A 99 -14.26 -17.60 4.18
C GLN A 99 -13.63 -18.43 5.29
N ARG A 100 -12.30 -18.58 5.26
CA ARG A 100 -11.54 -19.43 6.19
C ARG A 100 -11.09 -18.68 7.44
N TYR A 101 -10.80 -17.38 7.32
CA TYR A 101 -10.28 -16.51 8.38
C TYR A 101 -11.14 -15.24 8.51
#